data_AF-A0A0Q8T6L7-F1
#
_entry.id   AF-A0A0Q8T6L7-F1
#
_cell.length_a   1.000
_cell.length_b   1.000
_cell.length_c   1.000
_cell.angle_alpha   90.00
_cell.angle_beta   90.00
_cell.angle_gamma   90.00
#
_symmetry.space_group_name_H-M   'P 1'
#
loop_
_entity.id
_entity.type
_entity.pdbx_description
1 polymer ?
#
loop_
_entity_poly.entity_id
_entity_poly.type
_entity_poly.pdbx_seq_one_letter_code
_entity_poly.pdbx_strand_id
1 'polypeptide(L)'
;MTDTIAATQPLYLEDMTVGRRFTSGEHAMDAEQIVSFARQFDPQPFHLDDAAAKGTLFGETLNQHGDVLQVSTVRIVVPRKPGAAP
;
A
#
# COMPACT_ATOMS: atom_id res chain seq x y z
N MET A 1 -18.30 18.44 -0.07
CA MET A 1 -16.97 19.01 0.15
C MET A 1 -16.08 17.89 0.65
N THR A 2 -14.98 17.65 -0.04
CA THR A 2 -13.99 16.62 0.34
C THR A 2 -12.85 17.36 1.02
N ASP A 3 -12.55 17.01 2.26
CA ASP A 3 -11.42 17.60 2.96
C ASP A 3 -10.18 16.75 2.68
N THR A 4 -9.15 17.37 2.09
CA THR A 4 -7.81 16.80 2.12
C THR A 4 -7.36 16.78 3.58
N ILE A 5 -6.82 15.66 4.06
CA ILE A 5 -6.29 15.57 5.42
C ILE A 5 -5.00 16.42 5.49
N ALA A 6 -5.16 17.74 5.62
CA ALA A 6 -4.06 18.65 5.93
C ALA A 6 -3.73 18.49 7.42
N ALA A 7 -2.56 17.93 7.72
CA ALA A 7 -2.11 17.53 9.04
C ALA A 7 -1.75 18.71 9.96
N THR A 8 -2.65 19.67 10.16
CA THR A 8 -2.36 20.83 11.01
C THR A 8 -2.95 20.69 12.42
N GLN A 9 -4.02 19.92 12.63
CA GLN A 9 -4.51 19.55 13.98
C GLN A 9 -5.17 18.16 14.04
N PRO A 10 -5.02 17.42 15.16
CA PRO A 10 -5.66 16.11 15.35
C PRO A 10 -7.19 16.25 15.43
N LEU A 11 -7.91 15.40 14.70
CA LEU A 11 -9.36 15.25 14.81
C LEU A 11 -9.71 14.20 15.87
N TYR A 12 -10.69 14.49 16.71
CA TYR A 12 -11.27 13.55 17.66
C TYR A 12 -12.67 13.10 17.21
N LEU A 13 -13.25 12.14 17.94
CA LEU A 13 -14.54 11.55 17.58
C LEU A 13 -15.66 12.61 17.57
N GLU A 14 -15.62 13.53 18.54
CA GLU A 14 -16.55 14.66 18.68
C GLU A 14 -16.49 15.65 17.50
N ASP A 15 -15.37 15.71 16.77
CA ASP A 15 -15.21 16.58 15.61
C ASP A 15 -15.80 15.97 14.33
N MET A 16 -16.14 14.67 14.35
CA MET A 16 -16.65 13.93 13.18
C MET A 16 -18.15 14.17 12.97
N THR A 17 -18.53 14.30 11.70
CA THR A 17 -19.93 14.43 11.29
C THR A 17 -20.29 13.37 10.25
N VAL A 18 -21.50 12.81 10.33
CA VAL A 18 -22.00 11.83 9.34
C VAL A 18 -21.88 12.40 7.93
N GLY A 19 -21.34 11.59 7.01
CA GLY A 19 -21.13 11.98 5.62
C GLY A 19 -19.85 12.77 5.34
N ARG A 20 -19.03 13.09 6.36
CA ARG A 20 -17.69 13.65 6.14
C ARG A 20 -16.82 12.64 5.38
N ARG A 21 -16.10 13.12 4.36
CA ARG A 21 -15.21 12.31 3.51
C ARG A 21 -13.82 12.90 3.54
N PHE A 22 -12.83 12.01 3.62
CA PHE A 22 -11.42 12.33 3.58
C PHE A 22 -10.78 11.68 2.37
N THR A 23 -9.88 12.39 1.72
CA THR A 23 -8.99 11.81 0.70
C THR A 23 -7.65 11.53 1.34
N SER A 24 -7.16 10.30 1.23
CA SER A 24 -5.82 9.94 1.65
C SER A 24 -4.78 10.61 0.76
N GLY A 25 -3.51 10.57 1.17
CA GLY A 25 -2.43 10.79 0.23
C GLY A 25 -2.48 9.79 -0.93
N GLU A 26 -1.92 10.18 -2.07
CA GLU A 26 -1.64 9.28 -3.17
C GLU A 26 -0.25 8.66 -3.00
N HIS A 27 -0.08 7.44 -3.50
CA HIS A 27 1.21 6.76 -3.53
C HIS A 27 1.46 6.32 -4.98
N ALA A 28 2.48 6.91 -5.59
CA ALA A 28 2.96 6.44 -6.88
C ALA A 28 3.62 5.07 -6.68
N MET A 29 3.19 4.10 -7.48
CA MET A 29 3.73 2.74 -7.50
C MET A 29 4.50 2.54 -8.80
N ASP A 30 5.75 2.11 -8.72
CA ASP A 30 6.58 1.77 -9.87
C ASP A 30 7.08 0.31 -9.82
N ALA A 31 7.72 -0.11 -10.92
CA ALA A 31 8.24 -1.47 -11.07
C ALA A 31 9.37 -1.78 -10.08
N GLU A 32 10.20 -0.79 -9.70
CA GLU A 32 11.30 -1.01 -8.77
C GLU A 32 10.75 -1.33 -7.36
N GLN A 33 9.70 -0.64 -6.93
CA GLN A 33 9.03 -0.92 -5.68
C GLN A 33 8.42 -2.33 -5.64
N ILE A 34 7.82 -2.79 -6.74
CA ILE A 34 7.26 -4.14 -6.86
C ILE A 34 8.37 -5.19 -6.75
N VAL A 35 9.46 -5.03 -7.49
CA VAL A 35 10.62 -5.93 -7.44
C VAL A 35 11.28 -5.90 -6.07
N SER A 36 11.42 -4.74 -5.44
CA SER A 36 11.98 -4.60 -4.09
C SER A 36 11.15 -5.34 -3.04
N PHE A 37 9.82 -5.28 -3.15
CA PHE A 37 8.92 -6.06 -2.30
C PHE A 37 9.10 -7.56 -2.53
N ALA A 38 9.12 -8.00 -3.79
CA ALA A 38 9.38 -9.41 -4.14
C ALA A 38 10.70 -9.91 -3.56
N ARG A 39 11.79 -9.15 -3.69
CA ARG A 39 13.10 -9.51 -3.12
C ARG A 39 13.06 -9.76 -1.62
N GLN A 40 12.21 -9.04 -0.89
CA GLN A 40 12.13 -9.13 0.56
C GLN A 40 11.22 -10.27 1.03
N PHE A 41 10.09 -10.48 0.35
CA PHE A 41 9.02 -11.33 0.87
C PHE A 41 8.81 -12.62 0.07
N ASP A 42 9.17 -12.65 -1.21
CA ASP A 42 9.02 -13.81 -2.09
C ASP A 42 10.01 -13.77 -3.28
N PRO A 43 11.29 -14.10 -3.09
CA PRO A 43 12.35 -13.84 -4.07
C PRO A 43 12.46 -14.92 -5.15
N GLN A 44 11.34 -15.40 -5.70
CA GLN A 44 11.39 -16.36 -6.82
C GLN A 44 11.84 -15.65 -8.11
N PRO A 45 12.65 -16.29 -8.98
CA PRO A 45 13.23 -15.64 -10.15
C PRO A 45 12.21 -14.95 -11.08
N PHE A 46 11.02 -15.52 -11.21
CA PHE A 46 9.92 -14.98 -12.02
C PHE A 46 9.16 -13.81 -11.38
N HIS A 47 9.56 -13.35 -10.18
CA HIS A 47 9.07 -12.11 -9.57
C HIS A 47 10.04 -10.93 -9.73
N LEU A 48 11.26 -11.19 -10.22
CA LEU A 48 12.37 -10.25 -10.09
C LEU A 48 12.83 -9.65 -11.41
N ASP A 49 12.74 -10.42 -12.49
CA ASP A 49 13.34 -10.07 -13.78
C ASP A 49 12.76 -10.92 -14.93
N ASP A 50 12.48 -10.26 -16.06
CA ASP A 50 11.90 -10.89 -17.25
C ASP A 50 12.85 -11.93 -17.88
N ALA A 51 14.16 -11.70 -17.85
CA ALA A 51 15.11 -12.65 -18.43
C ALA A 51 15.22 -13.91 -17.57
N ALA A 52 15.22 -13.75 -16.24
CA ALA A 52 15.17 -14.87 -15.30
C ALA A 52 13.85 -15.65 -15.39
N ALA A 53 12.72 -14.95 -15.58
CA ALA A 53 11.39 -15.57 -15.69
C ALA A 53 11.28 -16.53 -16.88
N LYS A 54 11.93 -16.22 -18.01
CA LYS A 54 11.99 -17.08 -19.20
C LYS A 54 12.57 -18.48 -18.94
N GLY A 55 13.42 -18.62 -17.92
CA GLY A 55 13.99 -19.90 -17.50
C GLY A 55 13.08 -20.73 -16.59
N THR A 56 11.89 -20.22 -16.26
CA THR A 56 10.93 -20.86 -15.36
C THR A 56 9.72 -21.40 -16.13
N LEU A 57 8.83 -22.14 -15.45
CA LEU A 57 7.58 -22.63 -16.04
C LEU A 57 6.64 -21.49 -16.50
N PHE A 58 6.77 -20.30 -15.90
CA PHE A 58 5.90 -19.16 -16.15
C PHE A 58 6.28 -18.39 -17.42
N GLY A 59 7.57 -18.32 -17.76
CA GLY A 59 8.05 -17.69 -18.99
C GLY A 59 8.02 -16.15 -19.02
N GLU A 60 7.33 -15.52 -18.08
CA GLU A 60 7.18 -14.06 -17.92
C GLU A 60 7.18 -13.65 -16.45
N THR A 61 7.42 -12.37 -16.16
CA THR A 61 7.40 -11.87 -14.78
C THR A 61 5.97 -11.75 -14.29
N LEU A 62 5.71 -12.36 -13.14
CA LEU A 62 4.43 -12.31 -12.45
C LEU A 62 4.65 -11.78 -11.04
N ASN A 63 3.63 -11.21 -10.42
CA ASN A 63 3.65 -10.88 -9.00
C ASN A 63 3.44 -12.16 -8.15
N GLN A 64 3.41 -12.00 -6.84
CA GLN A 64 3.26 -13.07 -5.83
C GLN A 64 1.90 -13.76 -5.88
N HIS A 65 0.94 -13.20 -6.63
CA HIS A 65 -0.37 -13.79 -6.90
C HIS A 65 -0.44 -14.50 -8.26
N GLY A 66 0.61 -14.42 -9.08
CA GLY A 66 0.63 -14.97 -10.43
C GLY A 66 0.05 -14.04 -11.50
N ASP A 67 -0.06 -12.73 -11.24
CA ASP A 67 -0.59 -11.74 -12.18
C ASP A 67 0.50 -10.78 -12.67
N VAL A 68 0.28 -10.22 -13.87
CA VAL A 68 1.11 -9.14 -14.43
C VAL A 68 0.83 -7.75 -13.83
N LEU A 69 -0.28 -7.60 -13.08
CA LEU A 69 -0.67 -6.34 -12.43
C LEU A 69 -0.47 -6.41 -10.93
N GLN A 70 0.14 -5.39 -10.32
CA GLN A 70 0.24 -5.29 -8.87
C GLN A 70 -1.03 -4.69 -8.26
N VAL A 71 -1.66 -5.42 -7.34
CA VAL A 71 -2.74 -4.90 -6.48
C VAL A 71 -2.19 -4.69 -5.08
N SER A 72 -2.39 -3.49 -4.53
CA SER A 72 -1.99 -3.16 -3.16
C SER A 72 -3.20 -2.84 -2.30
N THR A 73 -3.20 -3.36 -1.07
CA THR A 73 -4.23 -3.04 -0.07
C THR A 73 -3.72 -1.94 0.85
N VAL A 74 -4.41 -0.80 0.87
CA VAL A 74 -4.09 0.31 1.77
C VAL A 74 -4.89 0.15 3.07
N ARG A 75 -4.21 0.29 4.21
CA ARG A 75 -4.84 0.35 5.53
C ARG A 75 -4.67 1.74 6.12
N ILE A 76 -5.78 2.39 6.46
CA ILE A 76 -5.76 3.63 7.23
C ILE A 76 -5.65 3.27 8.70
N VAL A 77 -4.60 3.75 9.37
CA VAL A 77 -4.39 3.56 10.81
C VAL A 77 -4.71 4.86 11.51
N VAL A 78 -5.68 4.83 12.44
CA VAL A 78 -6.05 5.96 13.28
C VAL A 78 -5.51 5.73 14.69
N PRO A 79 -4.56 6.54 15.19
CA PRO A 79 -4.05 6.38 16.53
C PRO A 79 -5.12 6.75 17.56
N ARG A 80 -5.23 5.94 18.62
CA ARG A 80 -6.05 6.28 19.79
C ARG A 80 -5.33 7.39 20.58
N LYS A 81 -6.09 8.36 21.10
CA LYS A 81 -5.58 9.29 22.12
C LYS A 81 -5.00 8.48 23.30
N PRO A 82 -3.78 8.75 23.77
CA PRO A 82 -3.28 8.15 25.01
C PRO A 82 -4.30 8.35 26.13
N GLY A 83 -4.64 7.30 26.86
CA GLY A 83 -5.44 7.44 28.08
C GLY A 83 -4.72 8.37 29.05
N ALA A 84 -5.44 9.19 29.80
CA ALA A 84 -4.84 9.91 30.92
C ALA A 84 -4.13 8.87 31.80
N ALA A 85 -2.88 9.13 32.17
CA ALA A 85 -2.18 8.31 33.15
C ALA A 85 -3.04 8.26 34.43
N PRO A 86 -3.10 7.11 35.12
CA PRO A 86 -3.89 6.97 36.33
C PRO A 86 -3.51 7.99 37.41
#